data_AF-A0AA35TUP6-F1
#
_entry.id   AF-A0AA35TUP6-F1
#
_cell.length_a   1.000
_cell.length_b   1.000
_cell.length_c   1.000
_cell.angle_alpha   90.00
_cell.angle_beta   90.00
_cell.angle_gamma   90.00
#
_symmetry.space_group_name_H-M   'P 1'
#
loop_
_entity.id
_entity.type
_entity.pdbx_description
1 polymer ?
#
loop_
_entity_poly.entity_id
_entity_poly.type
_entity_poly.pdbx_seq_one_letter_code
_entity_poly.pdbx_strand_id
1 'polypeptide(L)'
;MFGAHARSVASTCATFISREAHERGVHESLGLTRIIEPVRNCRTITKRQMVRNDRTPQIEVDPETYQVRVDGELAMVPPAERLSLAQLYFLV
;
A
#
# COMPACT_ATOMS: atom_id res chain seq x y z
N MET A 1 17.65 -12.16 9.83
CA MET A 1 18.14 -11.68 11.16
C MET A 1 17.28 -12.27 12.26
N PHE A 2 17.77 -12.29 13.52
CA PHE A 2 17.17 -13.04 14.63
C PHE A 2 15.70 -12.75 14.95
N GLY A 3 15.20 -11.55 14.65
CA GLY A 3 13.79 -11.20 14.84
C GLY A 3 12.81 -12.06 14.02
N ALA A 4 13.28 -12.66 12.91
CA ALA A 4 12.45 -13.49 12.06
C ALA A 4 12.35 -14.97 12.52
N HIS A 5 12.91 -15.33 13.67
CA HIS A 5 12.97 -16.72 14.12
C HIS A 5 12.09 -17.00 15.34
N ALA A 6 11.50 -18.19 15.35
CA ALA A 6 10.77 -18.77 16.48
C ALA A 6 9.82 -17.76 17.16
N ARG A 7 9.93 -17.61 18.48
CA ARG A 7 9.06 -16.74 19.28
C ARG A 7 9.37 -15.25 19.13
N SER A 8 10.51 -14.87 18.57
CA SER A 8 10.84 -13.46 18.34
C SER A 8 9.87 -12.81 17.36
N VAL A 9 9.36 -13.58 16.38
CA VAL A 9 8.36 -13.11 15.41
C VAL A 9 7.10 -12.59 16.10
N ALA A 10 6.74 -13.18 17.24
CA ALA A 10 5.56 -12.77 18.01
C ALA A 10 5.68 -11.32 18.54
N SER A 11 6.88 -10.90 18.94
CA SER A 11 7.14 -9.57 19.51
C SER A 11 7.68 -8.55 18.50
N THR A 12 8.10 -8.97 17.31
CA THR A 12 8.66 -8.07 16.28
C THR A 12 7.74 -7.88 15.08
N CYS A 13 6.60 -8.56 15.04
CA CYS A 13 5.67 -8.47 13.91
C CYS A 13 4.23 -8.27 14.39
N ALA A 14 3.50 -7.42 13.69
CA ALA A 14 2.08 -7.17 13.95
C ALA A 14 1.19 -7.87 12.92
N THR A 15 -0.02 -8.24 13.34
CA THR A 15 -1.12 -8.69 12.49
C THR A 15 -2.26 -7.70 12.69
N PHE A 16 -2.64 -7.01 11.60
CA PHE A 16 -3.76 -6.08 11.63
C PHE A 16 -5.08 -6.82 11.35
N ILE A 17 -6.08 -6.61 12.20
CA ILE A 17 -7.42 -7.21 12.05
C ILE A 17 -8.50 -6.13 12.10
N SER A 18 -9.74 -6.48 11.75
CA SER A 18 -10.86 -5.55 11.93
C SER A 18 -11.12 -5.29 13.41
N ARG A 19 -11.65 -4.10 13.74
CA ARG A 19 -12.09 -3.78 15.11
C ARG A 19 -13.03 -4.85 15.66
N GLU A 20 -14.00 -5.27 14.85
CA GLU A 20 -14.98 -6.31 15.22
C GLU A 20 -14.32 -7.64 15.58
N ALA A 21 -13.36 -8.11 14.77
CA ALA A 21 -12.65 -9.36 15.04
C ALA A 21 -11.81 -9.28 16.31
N HIS A 22 -11.22 -8.11 16.59
CA HIS A 22 -10.48 -7.86 17.82
C HIS A 22 -11.42 -7.90 19.04
N GLU A 23 -12.54 -7.18 18.98
CA GLU A 23 -13.53 -7.11 20.07
C GLU A 23 -14.19 -8.47 20.36
N ARG A 24 -14.38 -9.30 19.32
CA ARG A 24 -14.92 -10.67 19.45
C ARG A 24 -13.89 -11.72 19.89
N GLY A 25 -12.65 -11.32 20.15
CA GLY A 25 -11.62 -12.23 20.64
C GLY A 25 -11.17 -13.30 19.62
N VAL A 26 -11.22 -12.97 18.32
CA VAL A 26 -10.89 -13.93 17.24
C VAL A 26 -9.42 -14.33 17.26
N HIS A 27 -8.55 -13.42 17.68
CA HIS A 27 -7.11 -13.68 17.69
C HIS A 27 -6.73 -14.66 18.80
N GLU A 28 -7.39 -14.60 19.95
CA GLU A 28 -7.27 -15.55 21.05
C GLU A 28 -7.87 -16.90 20.65
N SER A 29 -9.05 -16.92 20.01
CA SER A 29 -9.68 -18.18 19.58
C SER A 29 -8.84 -18.94 18.56
N LEU A 30 -8.05 -18.21 17.75
CA LEU A 30 -7.11 -18.78 16.78
C LEU A 30 -5.71 -19.02 17.35
N GLY A 31 -5.45 -18.67 18.62
CA GLY A 31 -4.13 -18.83 19.25
C GLY A 31 -3.03 -17.98 18.61
N LEU A 32 -3.38 -16.82 18.04
CA LEU A 32 -2.42 -15.91 17.45
C LEU A 32 -1.53 -15.31 18.55
N THR A 33 -0.21 -15.36 18.33
CA THR A 33 0.77 -14.90 19.33
C THR A 33 1.48 -13.59 18.94
N ARG A 34 1.30 -13.13 17.70
CA ARG A 34 1.84 -11.85 17.22
C ARG A 34 1.17 -10.66 17.91
N ILE A 35 1.78 -9.48 17.81
CA ILE A 35 1.13 -8.22 18.19
C ILE A 35 -0.15 -8.08 17.34
N ILE A 36 -1.31 -7.96 17.96
CA ILE A 36 -2.59 -7.81 17.26
C ILE A 36 -3.05 -6.36 17.35
N GLU A 37 -3.35 -5.76 16.20
CA GLU A 37 -3.74 -4.35 16.12
C GLU A 37 -5.05 -4.17 15.33
N PRO A 38 -6.11 -3.61 15.92
CA PRO A 38 -7.34 -3.32 15.20
C PRO A 38 -7.15 -2.10 14.27
N VAL A 39 -7.51 -2.27 13.00
CA VAL A 39 -7.53 -1.16 12.03
C VAL A 39 -8.61 -0.12 12.41
N ARG A 40 -8.30 1.16 12.20
CA ARG A 40 -9.15 2.30 12.57
C ARG A 40 -9.01 3.45 11.58
N ASN A 41 -9.99 4.36 11.58
CA ASN A 41 -9.99 5.61 10.80
C ASN A 41 -9.93 5.45 9.27
N CYS A 42 -10.45 4.35 8.72
CA CYS A 42 -10.39 4.07 7.28
C CYS A 42 -11.47 4.79 6.44
N ARG A 43 -12.46 5.43 7.08
CA ARG A 43 -13.65 6.00 6.40
C ARG A 43 -13.69 7.52 6.37
N THR A 44 -12.80 8.19 7.10
CA THR A 44 -12.77 9.65 7.24
C THR A 44 -11.61 10.31 6.49
N ILE A 45 -10.67 9.52 5.97
CA ILE A 45 -9.55 10.01 5.18
C ILE A 45 -9.98 10.25 3.72
N THR A 46 -9.34 11.23 3.10
CA THR A 46 -9.55 11.63 1.70
C THR A 46 -8.20 11.70 0.98
N LYS A 47 -8.20 12.10 -0.30
CA LYS A 47 -6.96 12.33 -1.06
C LYS A 47 -6.02 13.33 -0.36
N ARG A 48 -6.57 14.31 0.38
CA ARG A 48 -5.83 15.35 1.12
C ARG A 48 -4.88 14.82 2.20
N GLN A 49 -5.15 13.65 2.75
CA GLN A 49 -4.31 13.05 3.79
C GLN A 49 -3.12 12.25 3.21
N MET A 50 -3.00 12.13 1.88
CA MET A 50 -1.85 11.47 1.25
C MET A 50 -0.62 12.38 1.27
N VAL A 51 0.32 12.07 2.16
CA VAL A 51 1.57 12.83 2.31
C VAL A 51 2.33 12.90 0.97
N ARG A 52 2.64 14.12 0.52
CA ARG A 52 3.34 14.44 -0.75
C ARG A 52 2.60 14.04 -2.04
N ASN A 53 1.36 13.51 -1.97
CA ASN A 53 0.66 12.92 -3.12
C ASN A 53 -0.87 13.17 -3.08
N ASP A 54 -1.29 14.40 -2.80
CA ASP A 54 -2.68 14.75 -2.50
C ASP A 54 -3.44 15.48 -3.63
N ARG A 55 -2.84 15.62 -4.83
CA ARG A 55 -3.49 16.30 -5.96
C ARG A 55 -4.76 15.57 -6.43
N THR A 56 -5.76 16.35 -6.82
CA THR A 56 -7.04 15.93 -7.42
C THR A 56 -7.29 16.69 -8.74
N PRO A 57 -6.52 16.42 -9.81
CA PRO A 57 -6.68 17.12 -11.09
C PRO A 57 -7.94 16.65 -11.84
N GLN A 58 -8.31 17.38 -12.88
CA GLN A 58 -9.30 16.91 -13.86
C GLN A 58 -8.62 15.92 -14.80
N ILE A 59 -9.15 14.68 -14.86
CA ILE A 59 -8.62 13.61 -15.71
C ILE A 59 -9.65 13.27 -16.76
N GLU A 60 -9.24 13.31 -18.02
CA GLU A 60 -10.07 12.98 -19.18
C GLU A 60 -9.41 11.85 -19.97
N VAL A 61 -10.22 10.93 -20.48
CA VAL A 61 -9.77 9.80 -21.30
C VAL A 61 -10.58 9.79 -22.59
N ASP A 62 -9.90 9.90 -23.71
CA ASP A 62 -10.52 9.74 -25.02
C ASP A 62 -10.85 8.26 -25.27
N PRO A 63 -12.12 7.90 -25.55
CA PRO A 63 -12.56 6.50 -25.63
C PRO A 63 -12.11 5.79 -26.91
N GLU A 64 -11.69 6.51 -27.95
CA GLU A 64 -11.29 5.93 -29.24
C GLU A 64 -9.78 5.75 -29.33
N THR A 65 -9.03 6.73 -28.81
CA THR A 65 -7.56 6.79 -28.91
C THR A 65 -6.86 6.41 -27.61
N TYR A 66 -7.59 6.35 -26.50
CA TYR A 66 -7.07 6.12 -25.13
C TYR A 66 -6.07 7.18 -24.65
N GLN A 67 -6.04 8.35 -25.28
CA GLN A 67 -5.25 9.48 -24.80
C GLN A 67 -5.79 9.95 -23.46
N VAL A 68 -4.88 10.12 -22.50
CA VAL A 68 -5.20 10.66 -21.18
C VAL A 68 -4.76 12.11 -21.11
N ARG A 69 -5.65 13.00 -20.67
CA ARG A 69 -5.34 14.40 -20.38
C ARG A 69 -5.49 14.69 -18.89
N VAL A 70 -4.55 15.45 -18.34
CA VAL A 70 -4.56 15.94 -16.96
C VAL A 70 -4.57 17.45 -17.00
N ASP A 71 -5.62 18.07 -16.46
CA ASP A 71 -5.82 19.53 -16.50
C ASP A 71 -5.69 20.09 -17.94
N GLY A 72 -6.16 19.32 -18.94
CA GLY A 72 -6.12 19.66 -20.37
C GLY A 72 -4.83 19.26 -21.11
N GLU A 73 -3.76 18.91 -20.40
CA GLU A 73 -2.47 18.54 -20.99
C GLU A 73 -2.37 17.04 -21.26
N LEU A 74 -1.84 16.65 -22.43
CA LEU A 74 -1.63 15.24 -22.77
C LEU A 74 -0.61 14.59 -21.82
N ALA A 75 -1.04 13.62 -21.03
CA ALA A 75 -0.21 12.89 -20.08
C ALA A 75 0.46 11.70 -20.77
N MET A 76 1.57 11.96 -21.46
CA MET A 76 2.33 10.93 -22.19
C MET A 76 3.83 11.07 -21.92
N VAL A 77 4.49 9.92 -21.75
CA VAL A 77 5.95 9.81 -21.70
C VAL A 77 6.39 8.67 -22.62
N PRO A 78 7.52 8.82 -23.33
CA PRO A 78 8.06 7.73 -24.14
C PRO A 78 8.50 6.56 -23.25
N PRO A 79 8.52 5.32 -23.79
CA PRO A 79 9.03 4.18 -23.05
C PRO A 79 10.51 4.37 -22.70
N ALA A 80 10.89 4.02 -21.47
CA ALA A 80 12.29 4.01 -21.06
C ALA A 80 13.00 2.76 -21.59
N GLU A 81 14.15 2.93 -22.24
CA GLU A 81 14.94 1.79 -22.77
C GLU A 81 15.77 1.08 -21.69
N ARG A 82 16.12 1.80 -20.62
CA ARG A 82 16.93 1.32 -19.50
C ARG A 82 16.46 1.97 -18.20
N LEU A 83 16.61 1.25 -17.10
CA LEU A 83 16.25 1.73 -15.77
C LEU A 83 17.45 1.67 -14.82
N SER A 84 17.52 2.65 -13.92
CA SER A 84 18.40 2.57 -12.75
C SER A 84 17.91 1.49 -11.78
N LEU A 85 18.77 1.06 -10.85
CA LEU A 85 18.46 0.02 -9.87
C LEU A 85 17.98 -1.32 -10.51
N ALA A 86 18.43 -1.63 -11.73
CA ALA A 86 18.09 -2.84 -12.47
C ALA A 86 19.31 -3.78 -12.61
N GLN A 87 19.78 -4.05 -13.84
CA GLN A 87 20.81 -5.06 -14.17
C GLN A 87 22.09 -4.98 -13.33
N LEU A 88 22.45 -3.80 -12.79
CA LEU A 88 23.62 -3.66 -11.92
C LEU A 88 23.48 -4.39 -10.58
N TYR A 89 22.25 -4.56 -10.08
CA TYR A 89 21.97 -5.04 -8.72
C TYR A 89 21.35 -6.44 -8.67
N PHE A 90 20.83 -6.95 -9.79
CA PHE A 90 20.17 -8.25 -9.85
C PHE A 90 20.99 -9.25 -10.67
N LEU A 91 21.28 -10.41 -10.07
CA LEU A 91 22.08 -11.47 -10.69
C LEU A 91 21.37 -12.15 -11.86
N VAL A 92 20.03 -12.16 -11.84
CA VAL A 92 19.14 -12.70 -12.88
C VAL A 92 18.06 -11.68 -13.20
#